data_AF-A0A4U6VGY3-F1
#
_entry.id   AF-A0A4U6VGY3-F1
#
_cell.length_a   1.000
_cell.length_b   1.000
_cell.length_c   1.000
_cell.angle_alpha   90.00
_cell.angle_beta   90.00
_cell.angle_gamma   90.00
#
_symmetry.space_group_name_H-M   'P 1'
#
loop_
_entity.id
_entity.type
_entity.pdbx_description
1 polymer ?
#
loop_
_entity_poly.entity_id
_entity_poly.type
_entity_poly.pdbx_seq_one_letter_code
_entity_poly.pdbx_strand_id
1 'polypeptide(L)'
;MVPSADRPDEVKFAVPLLDADFDFTKLVQGCPWRVPQKIHLQVIFPISRSSSYSSVPSAPRLKLISTPDLKSLFSVEDVKLPPWSNGMCLAEYLPALEESLNLLVVEASASIGARRRFIEALAPTFGRPIEADPIFCKRATVLSISGIFTFLVHFAIPLQFPKQQPVLTLQSSQHCNADGTPITSPPINDYPWSPRWDQAEMVERIYDFLTDECQNFKKFCSDAITQQK
;
A
#
# COMPACT_ATOMS: atom_id res chain seq x y z
N MET A 1 -8.74 25.51 -40.74
CA MET A 1 -8.25 24.72 -39.59
C MET A 1 -7.98 25.71 -38.47
N VAL A 2 -8.92 25.86 -37.54
CA VAL A 2 -8.84 26.86 -36.46
C VAL A 2 -7.83 26.33 -35.43
N PRO A 3 -6.80 27.10 -35.03
CA PRO A 3 -5.92 26.68 -33.95
C PRO A 3 -6.74 26.65 -32.67
N SER A 4 -6.67 25.54 -31.93
CA SER A 4 -7.23 25.43 -30.58
C SER A 4 -6.60 26.50 -29.68
N ALA A 5 -7.26 27.64 -29.58
CA ALA A 5 -6.99 28.66 -28.58
C ALA A 5 -7.67 28.21 -27.29
N ASP A 6 -6.88 27.75 -26.30
CA ASP A 6 -7.24 27.86 -24.86
C ASP A 6 -6.27 27.15 -23.90
N ARG A 7 -5.19 26.50 -24.37
CA ARG A 7 -4.12 26.09 -23.44
C ARG A 7 -3.06 27.19 -23.31
N PRO A 8 -2.81 27.75 -22.11
CA PRO A 8 -1.64 28.58 -21.89
C PRO A 8 -0.39 27.74 -22.21
N ASP A 9 0.66 28.39 -22.71
CA ASP A 9 1.93 27.67 -22.88
C ASP A 9 2.43 27.23 -21.50
N GLU A 10 3.08 26.07 -21.43
CA GLU A 10 3.55 25.49 -20.16
C GLU A 10 5.00 25.08 -20.29
N VAL A 11 5.80 25.40 -19.28
CA VAL A 11 7.15 24.84 -19.13
C VAL A 11 7.09 23.72 -18.11
N LYS A 12 7.63 22.55 -18.46
CA LYS A 12 7.66 21.37 -17.61
C LYS A 12 9.09 21.00 -17.28
N PHE A 13 9.39 20.88 -15.99
CA PHE A 13 10.65 20.36 -15.48
C PHE A 13 10.40 19.03 -14.79
N ALA A 14 11.38 18.13 -14.86
CA ALA A 14 11.43 16.91 -14.07
C ALA A 14 12.69 16.97 -13.22
N VAL A 15 12.53 17.18 -11.92
CA VAL A 15 13.63 17.26 -10.97
C VAL A 15 13.78 15.89 -10.31
N PRO A 16 14.91 15.17 -10.49
CA PRO A 16 15.15 13.95 -9.73
C PRO A 16 15.24 14.31 -8.24
N LEU A 17 14.58 13.51 -7.39
CA LEU A 17 14.57 13.67 -5.95
C LEU A 17 15.32 12.53 -5.29
N LEU A 18 15.84 12.83 -4.09
CA LEU A 18 16.76 11.96 -3.34
C LEU A 18 18.12 11.90 -4.04
N ASP A 19 19.17 11.83 -3.22
CA ASP A 19 20.54 11.83 -3.72
C ASP A 19 20.75 10.69 -4.74
N ALA A 20 21.64 10.91 -5.70
CA ALA A 20 22.02 9.90 -6.69
C ALA A 20 22.58 8.63 -6.02
N ASP A 21 23.13 8.79 -4.81
CA ASP A 21 23.66 7.71 -3.98
C ASP A 21 22.58 7.01 -3.11
N PHE A 22 21.33 7.48 -3.15
CA PHE A 22 20.23 6.85 -2.43
C PHE A 22 19.88 5.50 -3.05
N ASP A 23 20.28 4.44 -2.37
CA ASP A 23 20.19 3.09 -2.89
C ASP A 23 18.96 2.33 -2.37
N PHE A 24 17.89 2.33 -3.19
CA PHE A 24 16.68 1.55 -2.92
C PHE A 24 16.93 0.03 -2.81
N THR A 25 18.02 -0.50 -3.36
CA THR A 25 18.34 -1.93 -3.26
C THR A 25 18.78 -2.33 -1.85
N LYS A 26 19.39 -1.40 -1.10
CA LYS A 26 19.77 -1.62 0.31
C LYS A 26 18.56 -1.60 1.26
N LEU A 27 17.49 -0.92 0.87
CA LEU A 27 16.28 -0.79 1.70
C LEU A 27 15.38 -2.03 1.68
N VAL A 28 15.41 -2.81 0.59
CA VAL A 28 14.60 -4.02 0.44
C VAL A 28 15.48 -5.14 -0.08
N GLN A 29 16.00 -5.94 0.85
CA GLN A 29 16.86 -7.08 0.52
C GLN A 29 16.12 -8.09 -0.36
N GLY A 30 16.79 -8.57 -1.41
CA GLY A 30 16.26 -9.60 -2.30
C GLY A 30 15.13 -9.13 -3.24
N CYS A 31 14.84 -7.82 -3.30
CA CYS A 31 13.84 -7.31 -4.23
C CYS A 31 14.34 -7.37 -5.68
N PRO A 32 13.62 -8.04 -6.61
CA PRO A 32 14.01 -8.16 -8.01
C PRO A 32 13.59 -6.90 -8.78
N TRP A 33 14.10 -5.74 -8.37
CA TRP A 33 13.87 -4.47 -9.08
C TRP A 33 14.25 -4.65 -10.55
N ARG A 34 13.30 -4.46 -11.46
CA ARG A 34 13.56 -4.64 -12.91
C ARG A 34 14.37 -3.47 -13.48
N VAL A 35 14.23 -2.31 -12.85
CA VAL A 35 14.88 -1.06 -13.23
C VAL A 35 15.39 -0.35 -11.97
N PRO A 36 16.40 0.54 -12.09
CA PRO A 36 16.78 1.43 -11.00
C PRO A 36 15.58 2.27 -10.55
N GLN A 37 15.28 2.28 -9.25
CA GLN A 37 14.13 3.01 -8.71
C GLN A 37 14.45 4.50 -8.60
N LYS A 38 13.49 5.35 -8.99
CA LYS A 38 13.65 6.81 -8.99
C LYS A 38 12.36 7.49 -8.61
N ILE A 39 12.47 8.66 -7.98
CA ILE A 39 11.37 9.58 -7.72
C ILE A 39 11.72 10.93 -8.35
N HIS A 40 10.78 11.55 -9.03
CA HIS A 40 10.94 12.86 -9.64
C HIS A 40 9.80 13.79 -9.21
N LEU A 41 10.13 15.06 -8.99
CA LEU A 41 9.16 16.14 -8.94
C LEU A 41 8.94 16.67 -10.35
N GLN A 42 7.73 16.48 -10.88
CA GLN A 42 7.28 17.20 -12.06
C GLN A 42 6.76 18.58 -11.65
N VAL A 43 7.38 19.62 -12.21
CA VAL A 43 7.04 21.03 -11.94
C VAL A 43 6.53 21.64 -13.23
N ILE A 44 5.32 22.20 -13.22
CA ILE A 44 4.69 22.79 -14.39
C ILE A 44 4.40 24.27 -14.14
N PHE A 45 5.14 25.15 -14.81
CA PHE A 45 4.92 26.60 -14.76
C PHE A 45 4.02 27.03 -15.93
N PRO A 46 2.89 27.70 -15.66
CA PRO A 46 2.10 28.34 -16.70
C PRO A 46 2.83 29.57 -17.24
N ILE A 47 2.88 29.73 -18.56
CA ILE A 47 3.43 30.92 -19.22
C ILE A 47 2.27 31.86 -19.53
N SER A 48 2.24 32.99 -18.86
CA SER A 48 1.31 34.08 -19.18
C SER A 48 1.83 34.83 -20.41
N ARG A 49 1.06 34.85 -21.51
CA ARG A 49 1.39 35.63 -22.73
C ARG A 49 1.06 37.14 -22.60
N SER A 50 0.59 37.62 -21.45
CA SER A 50 0.19 39.02 -21.28
C SER A 50 1.42 39.93 -21.07
N SER A 51 1.58 40.90 -21.96
CA SER A 51 2.64 41.92 -22.03
C SER A 51 2.67 42.95 -20.89
N SER A 52 2.05 42.66 -19.73
CA SER A 52 2.15 43.51 -18.54
C SER A 52 3.17 42.94 -17.57
N TYR A 53 4.25 43.70 -17.36
CA TYR A 53 5.38 43.44 -16.45
C TYR A 53 5.00 43.33 -14.94
N SER A 54 3.72 43.18 -14.61
CA SER A 54 3.18 43.31 -13.25
C SER A 54 2.41 42.07 -12.76
N SER A 55 2.32 40.98 -13.53
CA SER A 55 1.64 39.77 -13.05
C SER A 55 2.58 38.94 -12.17
N VAL A 56 2.18 38.74 -10.92
CA VAL A 56 2.85 37.80 -10.00
C VAL A 56 2.89 36.43 -10.69
N PRO A 57 4.04 35.72 -10.73
CA PRO A 57 4.11 34.39 -11.32
C PRO A 57 3.10 33.48 -10.63
N SER A 58 2.19 32.87 -11.41
CA SER A 58 1.26 31.88 -10.87
C SER A 58 2.05 30.70 -10.30
N ALA A 59 1.62 30.18 -9.14
CA ALA A 59 2.25 29.05 -8.49
C ALA A 59 2.34 27.84 -9.45
N PRO A 60 3.48 27.11 -9.46
CA PRO A 60 3.63 25.94 -10.30
C PRO A 60 2.69 24.83 -9.85
N ARG A 61 2.28 23.98 -10.79
CA ARG A 61 1.65 22.70 -10.46
C ARG A 61 2.72 21.67 -10.21
N LEU A 62 2.61 20.98 -9.08
CA LEU A 62 3.59 20.01 -8.61
C LEU A 62 2.98 18.61 -8.60
N LYS A 63 3.76 17.62 -9.02
CA LYS A 63 3.37 16.20 -8.98
C LYS A 63 4.59 15.32 -8.77
N LEU A 64 4.48 14.33 -7.89
CA LEU A 64 5.50 13.28 -7.79
C LEU A 64 5.25 12.18 -8.81
N ILE A 65 6.33 11.69 -9.39
CA ILE A 65 6.33 10.58 -10.33
C ILE A 65 7.41 9.61 -9.88
N SER A 66 7.08 8.34 -9.75
CA SER A 66 8.03 7.28 -9.41
C SER A 66 8.07 6.20 -10.47
N THR A 67 9.13 5.39 -10.42
CA THR A 67 9.20 4.14 -11.17
C THR A 67 8.09 3.17 -10.75
N PRO A 68 7.45 2.44 -11.69
CA PRO A 68 6.25 1.66 -11.40
C PRO A 68 6.41 0.60 -10.31
N ASP A 69 7.60 0.02 -10.16
CA ASP A 69 7.85 -1.02 -9.16
C ASP A 69 7.85 -0.45 -7.73
N LEU A 70 8.19 0.83 -7.55
CA LEU A 70 8.32 1.46 -6.22
C LEU A 70 6.99 1.49 -5.46
N LYS A 71 5.86 1.49 -6.16
CA LYS A 71 4.50 1.39 -5.57
C LYS A 71 4.31 0.17 -4.67
N SER A 72 5.14 -0.87 -4.86
CA SER A 72 5.12 -2.07 -4.03
C SER A 72 5.68 -1.85 -2.62
N LEU A 73 6.57 -0.86 -2.46
CA LEU A 73 7.16 -0.39 -1.21
C LEU A 73 6.38 0.80 -0.66
N PHE A 74 6.12 1.81 -1.48
CA PHE A 74 5.58 3.10 -1.08
C PHE A 74 4.84 3.79 -2.24
N SER A 75 3.70 4.42 -1.98
CA SER A 75 2.93 5.15 -2.99
C SER A 75 3.22 6.65 -2.94
N VAL A 76 3.77 7.20 -4.03
CA VAL A 76 4.00 8.66 -4.14
C VAL A 76 2.71 9.48 -4.28
N GLU A 77 1.60 8.84 -4.61
CA GLU A 77 0.29 9.50 -4.73
C GLU A 77 -0.28 9.89 -3.36
N ASP A 78 0.13 9.17 -2.30
CA ASP A 78 -0.29 9.44 -0.92
C ASP A 78 0.58 10.51 -0.23
N VAL A 79 1.66 10.96 -0.90
CA VAL A 79 2.56 12.00 -0.37
C VAL A 79 1.86 13.35 -0.44
N LYS A 80 1.67 13.97 0.73
CA LYS A 80 1.22 15.36 0.80
C LYS A 80 2.40 16.28 0.47
N LEU A 81 2.31 16.95 -0.67
CA LEU A 81 3.32 17.94 -1.08
C LEU A 81 3.27 19.18 -0.17
N PRO A 82 4.43 19.71 0.25
CA PRO A 82 4.49 21.00 0.93
C PRO A 82 3.84 22.10 0.08
N PRO A 83 3.18 23.10 0.70
CA PRO A 83 2.56 24.20 -0.03
C PRO A 83 3.64 25.07 -0.70
N TRP A 84 3.33 25.59 -1.90
CA TRP A 84 4.17 26.57 -2.58
C TRP A 84 3.82 27.99 -2.09
N SER A 85 4.80 28.69 -1.52
CA SER A 85 4.60 30.07 -1.04
C SER A 85 4.86 31.09 -2.15
N ASN A 86 4.22 32.27 -2.06
CA ASN A 86 4.45 33.33 -3.02
C ASN A 86 5.92 33.82 -2.95
N GLY A 87 6.59 33.94 -4.09
CA GLY A 87 8.00 34.32 -4.17
C GLY A 87 9.01 33.20 -3.88
N MET A 88 8.56 32.00 -3.48
CA MET A 88 9.42 30.85 -3.25
C MET A 88 10.04 30.37 -4.57
N CYS A 89 11.30 29.93 -4.52
CA CYS A 89 11.97 29.29 -5.64
C CYS A 89 12.09 27.76 -5.45
N LEU A 90 12.41 27.03 -6.53
CA LEU A 90 12.61 25.59 -6.46
C LEU A 90 13.74 25.19 -5.49
N ALA A 91 14.81 25.97 -5.43
CA ALA A 91 15.94 25.68 -4.54
C ALA A 91 15.56 25.76 -3.05
N GLU A 92 14.58 26.59 -2.69
CA GLU A 92 14.02 26.64 -1.33
C GLU A 92 13.02 25.52 -1.06
N TYR A 93 12.28 25.09 -2.08
CA TYR A 93 11.23 24.08 -1.96
C TYR A 93 11.77 22.65 -1.83
N LEU A 94 12.80 22.32 -2.62
CA LEU A 94 13.30 20.94 -2.76
C LEU A 94 13.81 20.33 -1.43
N PRO A 95 14.62 21.03 -0.61
CA PRO A 95 15.19 20.42 0.60
C PRO A 95 14.13 19.86 1.57
N ALA A 96 13.07 20.62 1.84
CA ALA A 96 12.01 20.21 2.75
C ALA A 96 11.20 19.02 2.19
N LEU A 97 10.98 18.99 0.87
CA LEU A 97 10.34 17.86 0.20
C LEU A 97 11.21 16.61 0.27
N GLU A 98 12.51 16.73 0.00
CA GLU A 98 13.44 15.60 0.02
C GLU A 98 13.61 15.02 1.41
N GLU A 99 13.70 15.85 2.45
CA GLU A 99 13.75 15.40 3.84
C GLU A 99 12.48 14.60 4.21
N SER A 100 11.31 15.15 3.88
CA SER A 100 10.02 14.48 4.12
C SER A 100 9.90 13.16 3.36
N LEU A 101 10.34 13.14 2.10
CA LEU A 101 10.30 11.96 1.26
C LEU A 101 11.26 10.87 1.78
N ASN A 102 12.47 11.24 2.21
CA ASN A 102 13.42 10.32 2.80
C ASN A 102 12.84 9.63 4.05
N LEU A 103 12.23 10.41 4.95
CA LEU A 103 11.55 9.87 6.12
C LEU A 103 10.46 8.84 5.74
N LEU A 104 9.62 9.17 4.77
CA LEU A 104 8.56 8.26 4.30
C LEU A 104 9.12 6.96 3.70
N VAL A 105 10.21 7.04 2.94
CA VAL A 105 10.85 5.86 2.35
C VAL A 105 11.48 4.97 3.43
N VAL A 106 12.14 5.56 4.42
CA VAL A 106 12.71 4.83 5.56
C VAL A 106 11.61 4.17 6.39
N GLU A 107 10.51 4.88 6.67
CA GLU A 107 9.34 4.31 7.36
C GLU A 107 8.73 3.14 6.57
N ALA A 108 8.61 3.26 5.25
CA ALA A 108 8.07 2.21 4.39
C ALA A 108 8.96 0.94 4.41
N SER A 109 10.29 1.11 4.44
CA SER A 109 11.24 0.00 4.62
C SER A 109 11.08 -0.65 6.01
N ALA A 110 11.01 0.15 7.08
CA ALA A 110 10.80 -0.37 8.44
C ALA A 110 9.48 -1.13 8.58
N SER A 111 8.42 -0.70 7.88
CA SER A 111 7.12 -1.38 7.81
C SER A 111 7.24 -2.80 7.24
N ILE A 112 8.18 -3.09 6.32
CA ILE A 112 8.42 -4.48 5.86
C ILE A 112 8.86 -5.35 7.03
N GLY A 113 9.76 -4.86 7.88
CA GLY A 113 10.21 -5.58 9.07
C GLY A 113 9.09 -5.83 10.08
N ALA A 114 8.18 -4.86 10.25
CA ALA A 114 6.99 -5.03 11.09
C ALA A 114 6.04 -6.11 10.56
N ARG A 115 5.78 -6.09 9.24
CA ARG A 115 4.94 -7.10 8.57
C ARG A 115 5.55 -8.50 8.64
N ARG A 116 6.87 -8.62 8.46
CA ARG A 116 7.60 -9.88 8.59
C ARG A 116 7.42 -10.49 9.98
N ARG A 117 7.65 -9.69 11.03
CA ARG A 117 7.43 -10.12 12.42
C ARG A 117 5.99 -10.53 12.69
N PHE A 118 5.01 -9.85 12.09
CA PHE A 118 3.61 -10.25 12.18
C PHE A 118 3.35 -11.61 11.53
N ILE A 119 3.88 -11.86 10.32
CA ILE A 119 3.76 -13.15 9.64
C ILE A 119 4.43 -14.27 10.46
N GLU A 120 5.60 -14.01 11.04
CA GLU A 120 6.30 -14.96 11.91
C GLU A 120 5.47 -15.27 13.18
N ALA A 121 4.82 -14.26 13.75
CA ALA A 121 3.94 -14.40 14.91
C ALA A 121 2.65 -15.19 14.61
N LEU A 122 2.29 -15.45 13.35
CA LEU A 122 1.18 -16.35 13.02
C LEU A 122 1.48 -17.79 13.46
N ALA A 123 2.76 -18.20 13.43
CA ALA A 123 3.12 -19.61 13.57
C ALA A 123 2.77 -20.26 14.91
N PRO A 124 2.96 -19.60 16.07
CA PRO A 124 2.56 -20.16 17.36
C PRO A 124 1.05 -20.40 17.50
N THR A 125 0.21 -19.57 16.86
CA THR A 125 -1.25 -19.58 17.04
C THR A 125 -1.98 -20.34 15.92
N PHE A 126 -1.59 -20.12 14.67
CA PHE A 126 -2.21 -20.72 13.48
C PHE A 126 -1.40 -21.87 12.87
N GLY A 127 -0.18 -22.09 13.33
CA GLY A 127 0.80 -22.89 12.60
C GLY A 127 1.46 -22.11 11.46
N ARG A 128 2.43 -22.74 10.79
CA ARG A 128 3.22 -22.07 9.75
C ARG A 128 2.33 -21.66 8.55
N PRO A 129 2.45 -20.42 8.06
CA PRO A 129 1.80 -20.02 6.82
C PRO A 129 2.16 -20.95 5.66
N ILE A 130 1.15 -21.33 4.86
CA ILE A 130 1.32 -22.14 3.65
C ILE A 130 1.87 -21.32 2.48
N GLU A 131 1.59 -20.01 2.48
CA GLU A 131 2.09 -19.03 1.53
C GLU A 131 2.37 -17.73 2.29
N ALA A 132 3.48 -17.07 1.96
CA ALA A 132 3.78 -15.72 2.44
C ALA A 132 4.58 -14.96 1.38
N ASP A 133 4.31 -13.67 1.23
CA ASP A 133 5.11 -12.76 0.39
C ASP A 133 6.51 -12.61 1.00
N PRO A 134 7.57 -13.12 0.34
CA PRO A 134 8.90 -13.15 0.93
C PRO A 134 9.62 -11.79 0.92
N ILE A 135 9.17 -10.87 0.06
CA ILE A 135 9.87 -9.60 -0.20
C ILE A 135 9.23 -8.47 0.58
N PHE A 136 7.94 -8.20 0.32
CA PHE A 136 7.24 -7.06 0.93
C PHE A 136 6.33 -7.46 2.09
N CYS A 137 6.16 -8.75 2.34
CA CYS A 137 5.33 -9.27 3.43
C CYS A 137 3.90 -8.71 3.40
N LYS A 138 3.34 -8.48 2.20
CA LYS A 138 1.98 -7.93 2.04
C LYS A 138 0.90 -8.99 2.11
N ARG A 139 1.27 -10.27 2.05
CA ARG A 139 0.32 -11.38 2.04
C ARG A 139 0.85 -12.53 2.86
N ALA A 140 -0.04 -13.20 3.57
CA ALA A 140 0.19 -14.51 4.15
C ALA A 140 -1.11 -15.32 4.10
N THR A 141 -1.00 -16.64 4.02
CA THR A 141 -2.14 -17.55 4.08
C THR A 141 -1.84 -18.66 5.07
N VAL A 142 -2.79 -18.94 5.97
CA VAL A 142 -2.72 -20.07 6.90
C VAL A 142 -3.89 -21.01 6.66
N LEU A 143 -3.70 -22.29 7.00
CA LEU A 143 -4.75 -23.31 7.01
C LEU A 143 -5.36 -23.37 8.40
N SER A 144 -6.67 -23.20 8.49
CA SER A 144 -7.42 -23.21 9.75
C SER A 144 -8.45 -24.32 9.75
N ILE A 145 -8.70 -24.89 10.94
CA ILE A 145 -9.62 -26.00 11.14
C ILE A 145 -10.53 -25.69 12.33
N SER A 146 -11.84 -25.82 12.12
CA SER A 146 -12.86 -25.73 13.17
C SER A 146 -13.73 -26.99 13.14
N GLY A 147 -13.46 -27.93 14.05
CA GLY A 147 -14.02 -29.27 14.01
C GLY A 147 -13.62 -30.00 12.71
N ILE A 148 -14.60 -30.34 11.88
CA ILE A 148 -14.37 -30.95 10.55
C ILE A 148 -14.30 -29.92 9.41
N PHE A 149 -14.54 -28.64 9.69
CA PHE A 149 -14.55 -27.58 8.68
C PHE A 149 -13.14 -27.03 8.50
N THR A 150 -12.59 -27.21 7.30
CA THR A 150 -11.26 -26.76 6.92
C THR A 150 -11.36 -25.61 5.93
N PHE A 151 -10.65 -24.52 6.20
CA PHE A 151 -10.67 -23.31 5.41
C PHE A 151 -9.31 -22.60 5.47
N LEU A 152 -9.06 -21.74 4.50
CA LEU A 152 -7.88 -20.87 4.48
C LEU A 152 -8.25 -19.50 5.05
N VAL A 153 -7.31 -18.90 5.75
CA VAL A 153 -7.36 -17.49 6.15
C VAL A 153 -6.28 -16.76 5.38
N HIS A 154 -6.70 -15.85 4.50
CA HIS A 154 -5.83 -14.99 3.74
C HIS A 154 -5.69 -13.65 4.46
N PHE A 155 -4.46 -13.24 4.72
CA PHE A 155 -4.11 -11.94 5.28
C PHE A 155 -3.61 -11.04 4.15
N ALA A 156 -4.32 -9.95 3.88
CA ALA A 156 -3.84 -8.84 3.06
C ALA A 156 -3.31 -7.73 3.98
N ILE A 157 -1.98 -7.60 4.06
CA ILE A 157 -1.29 -6.74 5.01
C ILE A 157 -0.91 -5.42 4.30
N PRO A 158 -1.47 -4.26 4.71
CA PRO A 158 -1.30 -2.99 4.00
C PRO A 158 0.10 -2.40 4.14
N LEU A 159 0.46 -1.44 3.28
CA LEU A 159 1.74 -0.71 3.37
C LEU A 159 1.85 0.08 4.67
N GLN A 160 0.72 0.59 5.15
CA GLN A 160 0.58 1.40 6.35
C GLN A 160 0.57 0.56 7.64
N PHE A 161 0.81 -0.74 7.57
CA PHE A 161 0.92 -1.60 8.75
C PHE A 161 2.00 -1.08 9.72
N PRO A 162 1.76 -1.08 11.05
CA PRO A 162 0.56 -1.54 11.76
C PRO A 162 -0.52 -0.47 11.95
N LYS A 163 -0.30 0.78 11.50
CA LYS A 163 -1.27 1.89 11.62
C LYS A 163 -2.62 1.53 11.01
N GLN A 164 -2.59 0.76 9.91
CA GLN A 164 -3.76 0.13 9.32
C GLN A 164 -3.71 -1.39 9.55
N GLN A 165 -4.84 -1.96 9.95
CA GLN A 165 -4.97 -3.40 10.19
C GLN A 165 -4.96 -4.22 8.89
N PRO A 166 -4.54 -5.50 8.95
CA PRO A 166 -4.72 -6.43 7.85
C PRO A 166 -6.20 -6.59 7.46
N VAL A 167 -6.46 -6.91 6.20
CA VAL A 167 -7.79 -7.36 5.76
C VAL A 167 -7.76 -8.87 5.67
N LEU A 168 -8.75 -9.53 6.27
CA LEU A 168 -8.87 -10.98 6.25
C LEU A 168 -9.83 -11.42 5.15
N THR A 169 -9.60 -12.60 4.59
CA THR A 169 -10.55 -13.27 3.70
C THR A 169 -10.54 -14.76 4.02
N LEU A 170 -11.71 -15.33 4.23
CA LEU A 170 -11.87 -16.75 4.53
C LEU A 170 -12.21 -17.47 3.23
N GLN A 171 -11.53 -18.57 2.93
CA GLN A 171 -11.80 -19.39 1.75
C GLN A 171 -12.09 -20.82 2.17
N SER A 172 -13.25 -21.34 1.77
CA SER A 172 -13.62 -22.72 2.05
C SER A 172 -12.75 -23.69 1.26
N SER A 173 -12.30 -24.78 1.89
CA SER A 173 -11.64 -25.88 1.19
C SER A 173 -12.60 -27.01 0.80
N GLN A 174 -13.88 -26.88 1.14
CA GLN A 174 -14.89 -27.94 1.02
C GLN A 174 -16.12 -27.51 0.21
N HIS A 175 -16.29 -26.21 -0.03
CA HIS A 175 -17.46 -25.64 -0.67
C HIS A 175 -17.01 -24.82 -1.89
N CYS A 176 -17.56 -25.13 -3.05
CA CYS A 176 -17.34 -24.39 -4.29
C CYS A 176 -18.66 -23.82 -4.82
N ASN A 177 -18.57 -22.75 -5.61
CA ASN A 177 -19.70 -22.22 -6.37
C ASN A 177 -19.98 -23.07 -7.62
N ALA A 178 -21.00 -22.68 -8.40
CA ALA A 178 -21.40 -23.36 -9.63
C ALA A 178 -20.27 -23.45 -10.68
N ASP A 179 -19.32 -22.51 -10.65
CA ASP A 179 -18.15 -22.48 -11.53
C ASP A 179 -16.98 -23.32 -11.00
N GLY A 180 -17.16 -24.05 -9.89
CA GLY A 180 -16.11 -24.84 -9.24
C GLY A 180 -15.09 -24.01 -8.46
N THR A 181 -15.30 -22.70 -8.31
CA THR A 181 -14.42 -21.82 -7.55
C THR A 181 -14.70 -21.94 -6.05
N PRO A 182 -13.69 -22.07 -5.19
CA PRO A 182 -13.88 -22.08 -3.74
C PRO A 182 -14.66 -20.86 -3.24
N ILE A 183 -15.65 -21.08 -2.39
CA ILE A 183 -16.44 -20.00 -1.79
C ILE A 183 -15.53 -19.18 -0.87
N THR A 184 -15.58 -17.85 -1.02
CA THR A 184 -14.81 -16.89 -0.24
C THR A 184 -15.73 -15.94 0.53
N SER A 185 -15.32 -15.53 1.71
CA SER A 185 -16.01 -14.48 2.46
C SER A 185 -15.80 -13.12 1.78
N PRO A 186 -16.67 -12.14 2.04
CA PRO A 186 -16.31 -10.74 1.85
C PRO A 186 -15.02 -10.38 2.63
N PRO A 187 -14.32 -9.31 2.25
CA PRO A 187 -13.18 -8.81 3.01
C PRO A 187 -13.59 -8.41 4.42
N ILE A 188 -12.85 -8.89 5.43
CA ILE A 188 -13.15 -8.68 6.85
C ILE A 188 -12.13 -7.71 7.44
N ASN A 189 -12.61 -6.63 8.03
CA ASN A 189 -11.81 -5.56 8.64
C ASN A 189 -12.48 -4.94 9.87
N ASP A 190 -13.48 -5.62 10.44
CA ASP A 190 -14.28 -5.22 11.59
C ASP A 190 -13.97 -6.07 12.83
N TYR A 191 -12.70 -6.44 13.00
CA TYR A 191 -12.20 -7.15 14.18
C TYR A 191 -11.33 -6.22 15.05
N PRO A 192 -11.14 -6.53 16.35
CA PRO A 192 -10.37 -5.69 17.26
C PRO A 192 -8.93 -5.45 16.78
N TRP A 193 -8.51 -4.18 16.77
CA TRP A 193 -7.16 -3.81 16.35
C TRP A 193 -6.60 -2.65 17.18
N SER A 194 -5.31 -2.72 17.48
CA SER A 194 -4.54 -1.58 17.98
C SER A 194 -3.14 -1.61 17.37
N PRO A 195 -2.69 -0.51 16.74
CA PRO A 195 -1.32 -0.42 16.21
C PRO A 195 -0.25 -0.43 17.31
N ARG A 196 -0.65 -0.35 18.58
CA ARG A 196 0.23 -0.34 19.75
C ARG A 196 0.51 -1.73 20.32
N TRP A 197 -0.27 -2.73 19.93
CA TRP A 197 -0.03 -4.11 20.35
C TRP A 197 1.27 -4.64 19.75
N ASP A 198 1.89 -5.59 20.44
CA ASP A 198 2.94 -6.36 19.81
C ASP A 198 2.35 -7.33 18.77
N GLN A 199 3.23 -7.96 17.98
CA GLN A 199 2.78 -8.83 16.90
C GLN A 199 2.07 -10.10 17.39
N ALA A 200 2.43 -10.61 18.58
CA ALA A 200 1.81 -11.81 19.13
C ALA A 200 0.39 -11.49 19.61
N GLU A 201 0.21 -10.38 20.34
CA GLU A 201 -1.09 -9.91 20.79
C GLU A 201 -2.02 -9.60 19.60
N MET A 202 -1.50 -8.97 18.53
CA MET A 202 -2.28 -8.77 17.29
C MET A 202 -2.82 -10.08 16.72
N VAL A 203 -2.00 -11.13 16.70
CA VAL A 203 -2.37 -12.46 16.18
C VAL A 203 -3.38 -13.14 17.10
N GLU A 204 -3.19 -13.07 18.41
CA GLU A 204 -4.14 -13.62 19.40
C GLU A 204 -5.52 -12.98 19.25
N ARG A 205 -5.63 -11.65 19.13
CA ARG A 205 -6.94 -10.99 18.95
C ARG A 205 -7.63 -11.40 17.65
N ILE A 206 -6.87 -11.63 16.58
CA ILE A 206 -7.41 -12.16 15.32
C ILE A 206 -7.91 -13.59 15.51
N TYR A 207 -7.16 -14.42 16.23
CA TYR A 207 -7.55 -15.81 16.51
C TYR A 207 -8.83 -15.89 17.33
N ASP A 208 -8.96 -15.09 18.38
CA ASP A 208 -10.16 -15.00 19.21
C ASP A 208 -11.38 -14.64 18.35
N PHE A 209 -11.25 -13.61 17.51
CA PHE A 209 -12.30 -13.22 16.56
C PHE A 209 -12.67 -14.35 15.59
N LEU A 210 -11.68 -15.04 15.02
CA LEU A 210 -11.90 -16.12 14.05
C LEU A 210 -12.54 -17.36 14.66
N THR A 211 -12.41 -17.57 15.98
CA THR A 211 -13.05 -18.69 16.68
C THR A 211 -14.57 -18.63 16.53
N ASP A 212 -15.15 -17.44 16.62
CA ASP A 212 -16.58 -17.22 16.41
C ASP A 212 -16.91 -17.09 14.92
N GLU A 213 -16.12 -16.30 14.19
CA GLU A 213 -16.41 -15.97 12.79
C GLU A 213 -16.35 -17.19 11.86
N CYS A 214 -15.59 -18.22 12.20
CA CYS A 214 -15.55 -19.46 11.42
C CYS A 214 -16.91 -20.18 11.35
N GLN A 215 -17.75 -20.06 12.38
CA GLN A 215 -19.10 -20.65 12.36
C GLN A 215 -20.04 -19.88 11.42
N ASN A 216 -19.95 -18.55 11.45
CA ASN A 216 -20.69 -17.68 10.52
C ASN A 216 -20.31 -17.99 9.08
N PHE A 217 -19.01 -18.10 8.80
CA PHE A 217 -18.51 -18.42 7.47
C PHE A 217 -18.91 -19.82 6.99
N LYS A 218 -18.90 -20.82 7.88
CA LYS A 218 -19.38 -22.18 7.55
C LYS A 218 -20.86 -22.18 7.16
N LYS A 219 -21.69 -21.43 7.91
CA LYS A 219 -23.11 -21.26 7.59
C LYS A 219 -23.28 -20.57 6.23
N PHE A 220 -22.56 -19.48 6.01
CA PHE A 220 -22.56 -18.75 4.73
C PHE A 220 -22.22 -19.69 3.55
N CYS A 221 -21.20 -20.53 3.67
CA CYS A 221 -20.85 -21.50 2.64
C CYS A 221 -21.96 -22.53 2.36
N SER A 222 -22.63 -23.00 3.42
CA SER A 222 -23.71 -23.99 3.31
C SER A 222 -24.95 -23.41 2.63
N ASP A 223 -25.30 -22.17 2.97
CA ASP A 223 -26.43 -21.45 2.39
C ASP A 223 -26.18 -21.15 0.89
N ALA A 224 -24.94 -20.77 0.55
CA ALA A 224 -24.55 -20.50 -0.83
C ALA A 224 -24.64 -21.73 -1.75
N ILE A 225 -24.34 -22.94 -1.25
CA ILE A 225 -24.55 -24.19 -2.00
C ILE A 225 -26.04 -24.47 -2.19
N THR A 226 -26.86 -24.22 -1.16
CA THR A 226 -28.30 -24.49 -1.20
C THR A 226 -29.02 -23.63 -2.24
N GLN A 227 -28.58 -22.39 -2.43
CA GLN A 227 -29.13 -21.48 -3.45
C GLN A 227 -28.75 -21.86 -4.89
N GLN A 228 -27.79 -22.77 -5.09
CA GLN A 228 -27.34 -23.22 -6.41
C GLN A 228 -28.05 -24.49 -6.89
N LYS A 229 -28.84 -25.13 -6.03
CA LYS A 229 -29.69 -26.28 -6.38
C LYS A 229 -31.08 -25.80 -6.76
#